data_AF-A0A523GBA7-F1
#
_entry.id   AF-A0A523GBA7-F1
#
_cell.length_a   1.000
_cell.length_b   1.000
_cell.length_c   1.000
_cell.angle_alpha   90.00
_cell.angle_beta   90.00
_cell.angle_gamma   90.00
#
_symmetry.space_group_name_H-M   'P 1'
#
loop_
_entity.id
_entity.type
_entity.pdbx_description
1 polymer ?
#
loop_
_entity_poly.entity_id
_entity_poly.type
_entity_poly.pdbx_seq_one_letter_code
_entity_poly.pdbx_strand_id
1 'polypeptide(L)'
;MRTLVLLFVAALTTVNATASGQSLDLAVNNVGVSFGDSEEFTGFRFNYRDRRLRKMTGINATIWSPYEPARGYVKGIALGLPTTGAKNIDGLGLGILGVGADESITGIMIGGLGVGAGQDMVGLAIGGLGGGSGRDATGIVIGGLGVGAGRNLKGIGIGGLGVAAGNDVQGIFIGGLGAGAGNDATGLFIGGLGVGAGHDMRGIMIGGIGAGAGHDLIGLSVGGIGVGAGNLLKGIHIAGIAVGAPVVRGLIISGVTAGGQDVRAAVISPLYFKIEEDGYFRGVSIAAYNHIKGEQNGLTIGIFNWTEHLNGVQIGLLNYAGNQRKGLRWLPIINVHHD
;
A
#
# COMPACT_ATOMS: atom_id res chain seq x y z
N MET A 1 65.33 32.75 10.22
CA MET A 1 64.22 32.54 9.26
C MET A 1 64.39 31.35 8.30
N ARG A 2 65.59 30.80 8.09
CA ARG A 2 65.77 29.58 7.26
C ARG A 2 65.49 28.26 8.00
N THR A 3 65.68 28.22 9.31
CA THR A 3 65.51 27.00 10.12
C THR A 3 64.05 26.68 10.46
N LEU A 4 63.16 27.68 10.49
CA LEU A 4 61.73 27.47 10.74
C LEU A 4 60.98 26.94 9.50
N VAL A 5 61.45 27.30 8.29
CA VAL A 5 60.89 26.81 7.01
C VAL A 5 61.24 25.34 6.80
N LEU A 6 62.41 24.88 7.25
CA LEU A 6 62.83 23.47 7.18
C LEU A 6 62.06 22.57 8.16
N LEU A 7 61.64 23.08 9.32
CA LEU A 7 60.80 22.34 10.28
C LEU A 7 59.34 22.20 9.81
N PHE A 8 58.82 23.16 9.05
CA PHE A 8 57.49 23.05 8.46
C PHE A 8 57.46 22.06 7.28
N VAL A 9 58.58 21.91 6.56
CA VAL A 9 58.73 20.93 5.46
C VAL A 9 58.98 19.51 5.99
N ALA A 10 59.62 19.35 7.16
CA ALA A 10 59.84 18.05 7.81
C ALA A 10 58.62 17.52 8.59
N ALA A 11 57.66 18.37 8.97
CA ALA A 11 56.40 17.93 9.58
C ALA A 11 55.36 17.42 8.56
N LEU A 12 55.63 17.58 7.24
CA LEU A 12 54.80 17.04 6.16
C LEU A 12 55.20 15.61 5.73
N THR A 13 56.25 15.02 6.31
CA THR A 13 56.83 13.75 5.80
C THR A 13 56.26 12.47 6.43
N THR A 14 55.12 12.54 7.11
CA THR A 14 54.34 11.32 7.46
C THR A 14 52.94 11.35 6.85
N VAL A 15 52.80 11.95 5.66
CA VAL A 15 51.73 11.53 4.76
C VAL A 15 52.17 10.19 4.20
N ASN A 16 51.68 9.10 4.80
CA ASN A 16 51.75 7.79 4.19
C ASN A 16 50.84 7.82 2.96
N ALA A 17 51.37 8.33 1.84
CA ALA A 17 50.76 8.16 0.53
C ALA A 17 50.93 6.68 0.16
N THR A 18 50.07 5.82 0.71
CA THR A 18 49.90 4.47 0.19
C THR A 18 49.21 4.58 -1.16
N ALA A 19 50.01 4.70 -2.22
CA ALA A 19 49.55 4.49 -3.58
C ALA A 19 49.24 2.99 -3.77
N SER A 20 48.15 2.51 -3.17
CA SER A 20 47.39 1.41 -3.74
C SER A 20 46.86 1.98 -5.05
N GLY A 21 47.24 1.41 -6.20
CA GLY A 21 47.23 2.06 -7.52
C GLY A 21 45.89 2.55 -8.11
N GLN A 22 44.87 2.81 -7.28
CA GLN A 22 43.55 3.31 -7.66
C GLN A 22 42.99 4.40 -6.71
N SER A 23 43.70 4.81 -5.64
CA SER A 23 43.32 5.95 -4.80
C SER A 23 44.51 6.79 -4.33
N LEU A 24 44.29 8.09 -4.19
CA LEU A 24 45.17 9.06 -3.55
C LEU A 24 44.51 9.50 -2.24
N ASP A 25 45.07 9.03 -1.13
CA ASP A 25 44.51 9.26 0.20
C ASP A 25 45.33 10.32 0.95
N LEU A 26 44.76 11.51 1.10
CA LEU A 26 45.28 12.59 1.94
C LEU A 26 44.72 12.41 3.36
N ALA A 27 45.23 11.42 4.08
CA ALA A 27 44.65 10.97 5.33
C ALA A 27 45.69 10.50 6.36
N VAL A 28 45.31 10.58 7.64
CA VAL A 28 46.00 9.91 8.75
C VAL A 28 45.05 8.83 9.27
N ASN A 29 45.49 7.56 9.29
CA ASN A 29 44.66 6.43 9.70
C ASN A 29 43.31 6.34 8.96
N ASN A 30 43.30 6.56 7.64
CA ASN A 30 42.12 6.60 6.78
C ASN A 30 41.08 7.67 7.15
N VAL A 31 41.49 8.68 7.92
CA VAL A 31 40.69 9.86 8.24
C VAL A 31 41.22 11.06 7.46
N GLY A 32 40.43 11.60 6.54
CA GLY A 32 40.85 12.75 5.74
C GLY A 32 40.07 12.92 4.44
N VAL A 33 40.79 13.12 3.34
CA VAL A 33 40.22 13.26 1.99
C VAL A 33 40.82 12.20 1.07
N SER A 34 39.97 11.43 0.38
CA SER A 34 40.38 10.39 -0.59
C SER A 34 39.89 10.73 -1.98
N PHE A 35 40.77 10.57 -2.96
CA PHE A 35 40.45 10.64 -4.39
C PHE A 35 40.69 9.27 -5.02
N GLY A 36 39.61 8.58 -5.43
CA GLY A 36 39.66 7.27 -6.08
C GLY A 36 38.97 6.15 -5.30
N ASP A 37 39.24 4.90 -5.68
CA ASP A 37 38.56 3.71 -5.17
C ASP A 37 39.23 3.17 -3.89
N SER A 38 39.22 3.98 -2.81
CA SER A 38 39.68 3.53 -1.48
C SER A 38 38.69 2.51 -0.88
N GLU A 39 39.19 1.46 -0.23
CA GLU A 39 38.32 0.38 0.29
C GLU A 39 37.64 0.75 1.62
N GLU A 40 38.37 1.36 2.55
CA GLU A 40 37.88 1.79 3.86
C GLU A 40 38.32 3.23 4.15
N PHE A 41 37.36 4.14 4.36
CA PHE A 41 37.69 5.56 4.53
C PHE A 41 36.69 6.31 5.41
N THR A 42 37.19 7.28 6.19
CA THR A 42 36.40 8.19 7.02
C THR A 42 36.70 9.64 6.63
N GLY A 43 35.68 10.43 6.33
CA GLY A 43 35.83 11.83 5.93
C GLY A 43 35.18 12.10 4.57
N PHE A 44 35.94 12.61 3.61
CA PHE A 44 35.46 12.94 2.27
C PHE A 44 36.08 12.01 1.23
N ARG A 45 35.26 11.35 0.43
CA ARG A 45 35.71 10.44 -0.62
C ARG A 45 35.11 10.86 -1.95
N PHE A 46 35.97 11.15 -2.91
CA PHE A 46 35.61 11.47 -4.29
C PHE A 46 36.05 10.33 -5.18
N ASN A 47 35.11 9.64 -5.81
CA ASN A 47 35.41 8.52 -6.67
C ASN A 47 34.75 8.69 -8.04
N TYR A 48 35.41 8.21 -9.10
CA TYR A 48 34.78 8.10 -10.40
C TYR A 48 33.70 7.01 -10.38
N ARG A 49 34.06 5.80 -9.91
CA ARG A 49 33.17 4.64 -9.87
C ARG A 49 33.62 3.62 -8.83
N ASP A 50 32.69 3.19 -7.98
CA ASP A 50 32.98 2.22 -6.91
C ASP A 50 33.14 0.79 -7.42
N ARG A 51 34.26 0.15 -7.06
CA ARG A 51 34.54 -1.26 -7.37
C ARG A 51 34.92 -2.06 -6.13
N ARG A 52 35.72 -1.50 -5.23
CA ARG A 52 36.24 -2.20 -4.04
C ARG A 52 35.82 -1.59 -2.71
N LEU A 53 34.88 -0.65 -2.74
CA LEU A 53 34.34 -0.07 -1.52
C LEU A 53 33.90 -1.18 -0.54
N ARG A 54 34.42 -1.10 0.69
CA ARG A 54 34.01 -1.94 1.83
C ARG A 54 33.29 -1.10 2.87
N LYS A 55 33.85 0.05 3.25
CA LYS A 55 33.24 0.95 4.22
C LYS A 55 33.60 2.41 3.96
N MET A 56 32.58 3.25 3.94
CA MET A 56 32.72 4.69 3.87
C MET A 56 31.93 5.31 5.02
N THR A 57 32.56 6.18 5.81
CA THR A 57 31.88 6.97 6.85
C THR A 57 32.13 8.45 6.63
N GLY A 58 31.08 9.23 6.34
CA GLY A 58 31.19 10.65 5.98
C GLY A 58 30.49 10.95 4.66
N ILE A 59 31.15 11.67 3.75
CA ILE A 59 30.62 12.03 2.43
C ILE A 59 31.29 11.19 1.32
N ASN A 60 30.52 10.35 0.63
CA ASN A 60 30.92 9.61 -0.56
C ASN A 60 30.32 10.27 -1.82
N ALA A 61 31.15 10.85 -2.68
CA ALA A 61 30.74 11.44 -3.95
C ALA A 61 31.22 10.59 -5.13
N THR A 62 30.28 10.10 -5.95
CA THR A 62 30.54 9.23 -7.11
C THR A 62 30.12 9.89 -8.44
N ILE A 63 30.97 9.81 -9.47
CA ILE A 63 30.72 10.38 -10.81
C ILE A 63 30.15 9.32 -11.79
N TRP A 64 29.84 8.12 -11.30
CA TRP A 64 29.15 7.09 -12.08
C TRP A 64 28.56 6.00 -11.16
N SER A 65 27.60 5.24 -11.69
CA SER A 65 27.05 4.06 -11.01
C SER A 65 28.15 3.08 -10.62
N PRO A 66 28.11 2.44 -9.43
CA PRO A 66 29.07 1.41 -9.03
C PRO A 66 29.13 0.24 -10.05
N TYR A 67 30.20 -0.55 -10.00
CA TYR A 67 30.22 -1.84 -10.70
C TYR A 67 29.22 -2.81 -10.05
N GLU A 68 28.59 -3.64 -10.87
CA GLU A 68 27.68 -4.67 -10.38
C GLU A 68 28.43 -5.98 -10.07
N PRO A 69 28.13 -6.65 -8.95
CA PRO A 69 27.27 -6.20 -7.87
C PRO A 69 27.92 -5.06 -7.06
N ALA A 70 27.11 -4.12 -6.59
CA ALA A 70 27.57 -3.02 -5.75
C ALA A 70 28.12 -3.56 -4.43
N ARG A 71 29.26 -3.02 -3.99
CA ARG A 71 29.95 -3.43 -2.77
C ARG A 71 30.00 -2.30 -1.76
N GLY A 72 30.16 -2.68 -0.50
CA GLY A 72 30.48 -1.77 0.58
C GLY A 72 29.30 -1.03 1.18
N TYR A 73 29.57 -0.47 2.35
CA TYR A 73 28.59 0.22 3.18
C TYR A 73 28.94 1.70 3.25
N VAL A 74 27.97 2.57 2.92
CA VAL A 74 28.11 4.02 3.06
C VAL A 74 27.29 4.50 4.24
N LYS A 75 27.96 5.09 5.24
CA LYS A 75 27.34 5.74 6.39
C LYS A 75 27.55 7.23 6.35
N GLY A 76 26.49 8.00 6.16
CA GLY A 76 26.55 9.45 6.05
C GLY A 76 25.88 9.94 4.78
N ILE A 77 26.60 10.67 3.93
CA ILE A 77 26.07 11.29 2.72
C ILE A 77 26.61 10.56 1.48
N ALA A 78 25.72 10.04 0.65
CA ALA A 78 26.02 9.46 -0.66
C ALA A 78 25.56 10.43 -1.76
N LEU A 79 26.50 10.99 -2.53
CA LEU A 79 26.23 11.94 -3.62
C LEU A 79 26.58 11.31 -4.96
N GLY A 80 25.67 11.40 -5.93
CA GLY A 80 25.81 10.74 -7.23
C GLY A 80 25.58 11.64 -8.43
N LEU A 81 26.55 11.67 -9.35
CA LEU A 81 26.48 12.36 -10.63
C LEU A 81 26.77 11.36 -11.77
N PRO A 82 25.78 10.75 -12.45
CA PRO A 82 24.35 10.98 -12.26
C PRO A 82 23.71 10.18 -11.13
N THR A 83 24.34 9.10 -10.67
CA THR A 83 23.77 8.12 -9.73
C THR A 83 24.73 7.86 -8.59
N THR A 84 24.19 7.43 -7.45
CA THR A 84 24.98 6.89 -6.34
C THR A 84 24.46 5.53 -5.96
N GLY A 85 25.36 4.65 -5.52
CA GLY A 85 24.96 3.35 -5.02
C GLY A 85 26.05 2.65 -4.23
N ALA A 86 25.62 1.72 -3.41
CA ALA A 86 26.46 0.87 -2.58
C ALA A 86 25.72 -0.45 -2.32
N LYS A 87 26.35 -1.37 -1.60
CA LYS A 87 25.64 -2.55 -1.10
C LYS A 87 24.55 -2.12 -0.09
N ASN A 88 24.90 -1.22 0.80
CA ASN A 88 24.02 -0.66 1.83
C ASN A 88 24.31 0.84 2.00
N ILE A 89 23.26 1.64 2.16
CA ILE A 89 23.35 3.08 2.40
C ILE A 89 22.60 3.42 3.68
N ASP A 90 23.28 4.04 4.64
CA ASP A 90 22.73 4.51 5.91
C ASP A 90 22.99 6.02 6.07
N GLY A 91 21.96 6.84 5.86
CA GLY A 91 22.02 8.29 5.96
C GLY A 91 21.28 9.01 4.83
N LEU A 92 21.94 9.98 4.20
CA LEU A 92 21.38 10.83 3.14
C LEU A 92 21.94 10.41 1.77
N GLY A 93 21.08 9.98 0.84
CA GLY A 93 21.46 9.71 -0.54
C GLY A 93 20.83 10.72 -1.50
N LEU A 94 21.66 11.34 -2.34
CA LEU A 94 21.23 12.28 -3.38
C LEU A 94 21.82 11.85 -4.73
N GLY A 95 20.96 11.61 -5.72
CA GLY A 95 21.37 11.28 -7.08
C GLY A 95 20.55 12.06 -8.11
N ILE A 96 21.22 12.65 -9.11
CA ILE A 96 20.54 13.38 -10.20
C ILE A 96 19.57 12.46 -10.93
N LEU A 97 19.99 11.24 -11.25
CA LEU A 97 19.12 10.22 -11.84
C LEU A 97 18.58 9.27 -10.78
N GLY A 98 19.36 8.86 -9.77
CA GLY A 98 18.81 7.95 -8.78
C GLY A 98 19.76 7.52 -7.68
N VAL A 99 19.17 6.91 -6.66
CA VAL A 99 19.87 6.30 -5.53
C VAL A 99 19.52 4.81 -5.52
N GLY A 100 20.54 3.96 -5.62
CA GLY A 100 20.38 2.50 -5.65
C GLY A 100 21.19 1.80 -4.57
N ALA A 101 20.62 0.78 -3.92
CA ALA A 101 21.38 -0.14 -3.08
C ALA A 101 21.07 -1.59 -3.44
N ASP A 102 22.10 -2.44 -3.48
CA ASP A 102 21.91 -3.87 -3.78
C ASP A 102 21.15 -4.60 -2.65
N GLU A 103 21.38 -4.19 -1.40
CA GLU A 103 20.65 -4.73 -0.25
C GLU A 103 19.72 -3.69 0.36
N SER A 104 20.25 -2.76 1.17
CA SER A 104 19.39 -1.94 2.03
C SER A 104 19.67 -0.44 1.98
N ILE A 105 18.59 0.30 2.12
CA ILE A 105 18.56 1.76 2.30
C ILE A 105 17.99 2.06 3.69
N THR A 106 18.67 2.89 4.47
CA THR A 106 18.15 3.43 5.73
C THR A 106 18.43 4.93 5.77
N GLY A 107 17.39 5.76 5.94
CA GLY A 107 17.52 7.21 6.03
C GLY A 107 16.70 7.97 4.99
N ILE A 108 17.29 9.00 4.37
CA ILE A 108 16.62 9.91 3.44
C ILE A 108 17.24 9.78 2.06
N MET A 109 16.45 9.41 1.05
CA MET A 109 16.90 9.21 -0.32
C MET A 109 16.10 10.09 -1.28
N ILE A 110 16.79 10.85 -2.12
CA ILE A 110 16.19 11.69 -3.16
C ILE A 110 16.87 11.36 -4.49
N GLY A 111 16.10 10.80 -5.42
CA GLY A 111 16.55 10.42 -6.76
C GLY A 111 15.69 11.05 -7.84
N GLY A 112 16.30 11.73 -8.83
CA GLY A 112 15.54 12.43 -9.88
C GLY A 112 14.68 11.51 -10.76
N LEU A 113 15.10 10.27 -11.02
CA LEU A 113 14.28 9.22 -11.63
C LEU A 113 13.77 8.24 -10.59
N GLY A 114 14.57 7.81 -9.62
CA GLY A 114 14.08 6.84 -8.65
C GLY A 114 14.98 6.53 -7.48
N VAL A 115 14.39 5.86 -6.49
CA VAL A 115 15.07 5.28 -5.32
C VAL A 115 14.76 3.79 -5.28
N GLY A 116 15.80 2.95 -5.22
CA GLY A 116 15.66 1.50 -5.26
C GLY A 116 16.56 0.78 -4.27
N ALA A 117 16.02 -0.22 -3.56
CA ALA A 117 16.79 -1.17 -2.77
C ALA A 117 16.47 -2.61 -3.20
N GLY A 118 17.49 -3.45 -3.41
CA GLY A 118 17.29 -4.85 -3.78
C GLY A 118 16.66 -5.70 -2.67
N GLN A 119 16.75 -5.25 -1.41
CA GLN A 119 16.06 -5.85 -0.26
C GLN A 119 15.17 -4.80 0.42
N ASP A 120 15.65 -4.17 1.49
CA ASP A 120 14.82 -3.39 2.40
C ASP A 120 15.08 -1.90 2.31
N MET A 121 14.03 -1.11 2.50
CA MET A 121 14.09 0.34 2.56
C MET A 121 13.43 0.83 3.84
N VAL A 122 14.15 1.64 4.62
CA VAL A 122 13.61 2.24 5.86
C VAL A 122 13.86 3.74 5.85
N GLY A 123 12.80 4.55 5.97
CA GLY A 123 12.89 6.00 6.09
C GLY A 123 12.11 6.75 5.00
N LEU A 124 12.70 7.81 4.45
CA LEU A 124 12.10 8.65 3.41
C LEU A 124 12.75 8.36 2.06
N ALA A 125 11.94 8.05 1.05
CA ALA A 125 12.41 7.86 -0.32
C ALA A 125 11.52 8.65 -1.31
N ILE A 126 12.14 9.56 -2.06
CA ILE A 126 11.47 10.37 -3.07
C ILE A 126 12.13 10.10 -4.42
N GLY A 127 11.38 9.48 -5.32
CA GLY A 127 11.80 9.18 -6.69
C GLY A 127 10.92 9.91 -7.71
N GLY A 128 11.51 10.58 -8.70
CA GLY A 128 10.73 11.29 -9.72
C GLY A 128 9.81 10.39 -10.53
N LEU A 129 10.23 9.17 -10.87
CA LEU A 129 9.40 8.12 -11.46
C LEU A 129 8.93 7.11 -10.42
N GLY A 130 9.75 6.71 -9.45
CA GLY A 130 9.30 5.70 -8.49
C GLY A 130 10.22 5.40 -7.32
N GLY A 131 9.65 4.76 -6.32
CA GLY A 131 10.35 4.19 -5.16
C GLY A 131 10.06 2.71 -5.03
N GLY A 132 11.10 1.88 -4.94
CA GLY A 132 10.96 0.43 -4.97
C GLY A 132 11.86 -0.31 -3.99
N SER A 133 11.34 -1.38 -3.39
CA SER A 133 12.13 -2.33 -2.61
C SER A 133 11.90 -3.77 -3.10
N GLY A 134 12.94 -4.59 -3.18
CA GLY A 134 12.82 -6.00 -3.56
C GLY A 134 12.16 -6.85 -2.48
N ARG A 135 12.16 -6.39 -1.23
CA ARG A 135 11.48 -6.99 -0.08
C ARG A 135 10.54 -5.99 0.57
N ASP A 136 10.96 -5.36 1.67
CA ASP A 136 10.10 -4.55 2.52
C ASP A 136 10.46 -3.06 2.42
N ALA A 137 9.45 -2.19 2.35
CA ALA A 137 9.63 -0.75 2.46
C ALA A 137 8.83 -0.20 3.66
N THR A 138 9.53 0.44 4.60
CA THR A 138 8.97 1.03 5.81
C THR A 138 9.27 2.52 5.90
N GLY A 139 8.26 3.36 6.01
CA GLY A 139 8.40 4.81 6.15
C GLY A 139 7.56 5.58 5.14
N ILE A 140 8.14 6.59 4.48
CA ILE A 140 7.46 7.42 3.48
C ILE A 140 8.13 7.18 2.14
N VAL A 141 7.38 6.66 1.18
CA VAL A 141 7.87 6.42 -0.19
C VAL A 141 6.97 7.16 -1.17
N ILE A 142 7.56 8.02 -2.00
CA ILE A 142 6.86 8.86 -2.98
C ILE A 142 7.47 8.60 -4.35
N GLY A 143 6.61 8.28 -5.32
CA GLY A 143 6.99 8.00 -6.71
C GLY A 143 6.05 8.68 -7.70
N GLY A 144 6.60 9.38 -8.69
CA GLY A 144 5.75 10.05 -9.70
C GLY A 144 4.90 9.10 -10.54
N LEU A 145 5.39 7.90 -10.85
CA LEU A 145 4.62 6.81 -11.46
C LEU A 145 4.15 5.81 -10.41
N GLY A 146 4.96 5.41 -9.44
CA GLY A 146 4.51 4.43 -8.47
C GLY A 146 5.45 4.08 -7.34
N VAL A 147 4.89 3.37 -6.37
CA VAL A 147 5.59 2.83 -5.20
C VAL A 147 5.36 1.32 -5.15
N GLY A 148 6.44 0.56 -4.99
CA GLY A 148 6.40 -0.91 -5.01
C GLY A 148 7.24 -1.56 -3.93
N ALA A 149 6.75 -2.66 -3.36
CA ALA A 149 7.56 -3.58 -2.57
C ALA A 149 7.32 -5.03 -2.98
N GLY A 150 8.37 -5.84 -3.07
CA GLY A 150 8.24 -7.26 -3.38
C GLY A 150 7.50 -8.06 -2.30
N ARG A 151 7.55 -7.59 -1.04
CA ARG A 151 6.85 -8.18 0.11
C ARG A 151 5.93 -7.14 0.74
N ASN A 152 6.38 -6.39 1.75
CA ASN A 152 5.49 -5.55 2.54
C ASN A 152 5.75 -4.05 2.36
N LEU A 153 4.68 -3.25 2.42
CA LEU A 153 4.76 -1.79 2.55
C LEU A 153 4.16 -1.34 3.88
N LYS A 154 4.92 -0.60 4.68
CA LYS A 154 4.45 -0.04 5.97
C LYS A 154 4.72 1.45 6.08
N GLY A 155 3.69 2.25 6.29
CA GLY A 155 3.79 3.71 6.46
C GLY A 155 2.97 4.48 5.43
N ILE A 156 3.60 5.35 4.65
CA ILE A 156 2.93 6.21 3.66
C ILE A 156 3.51 5.91 2.28
N GLY A 157 2.66 5.52 1.34
CA GLY A 157 3.02 5.36 -0.07
C GLY A 157 2.17 6.25 -0.96
N ILE A 158 2.81 7.08 -1.80
CA ILE A 158 2.12 7.93 -2.77
C ILE A 158 2.70 7.65 -4.16
N GLY A 159 1.85 7.14 -5.06
CA GLY A 159 2.21 6.80 -6.43
C GLY A 159 1.27 7.45 -7.45
N GLY A 160 1.80 8.10 -8.48
CA GLY A 160 0.95 8.75 -9.48
C GLY A 160 0.07 7.78 -10.29
N LEU A 161 0.55 6.57 -10.60
CA LEU A 161 -0.27 5.49 -11.15
C LEU A 161 -0.73 4.52 -10.06
N GLY A 162 0.14 4.13 -9.13
CA GLY A 162 -0.30 3.22 -8.09
C GLY A 162 0.71 2.91 -7.01
N VAL A 163 0.20 2.26 -5.96
CA VAL A 163 1.00 1.74 -4.86
C VAL A 163 0.64 0.28 -4.62
N ALA A 164 1.63 -0.60 -4.66
CA ALA A 164 1.39 -2.03 -4.52
C ALA A 164 2.48 -2.75 -3.73
N ALA A 165 2.10 -3.80 -3.02
CA ALA A 165 3.04 -4.73 -2.42
C ALA A 165 2.63 -6.19 -2.71
N GLY A 166 3.63 -7.07 -2.84
CA GLY A 166 3.39 -8.50 -3.12
C GLY A 166 2.69 -9.25 -1.98
N ASN A 167 2.86 -8.80 -0.73
CA ASN A 167 2.22 -9.34 0.45
C ASN A 167 1.35 -8.26 1.12
N ASP A 168 1.78 -7.72 2.26
CA ASP A 168 0.93 -6.91 3.13
C ASP A 168 1.22 -5.41 3.01
N VAL A 169 0.17 -4.60 3.16
CA VAL A 169 0.24 -3.14 3.08
C VAL A 169 -0.41 -2.53 4.32
N GLN A 170 0.34 -1.74 5.10
CA GLN A 170 -0.13 -1.16 6.37
C GLN A 170 0.15 0.35 6.48
N GLY A 171 -0.89 1.19 6.57
CA GLY A 171 -0.76 2.65 6.70
C GLY A 171 -1.63 3.46 5.73
N ILE A 172 -1.07 4.45 5.03
CA ILE A 172 -1.78 5.36 4.12
C ILE A 172 -1.23 5.20 2.71
N PHE A 173 -2.08 4.81 1.76
CA PHE A 173 -1.67 4.54 0.39
C PHE A 173 -2.59 5.23 -0.62
N ILE A 174 -1.98 6.07 -1.44
CA ILE A 174 -2.69 6.87 -2.45
C ILE A 174 -2.08 6.54 -3.82
N GLY A 175 -2.88 5.93 -4.67
CA GLY A 175 -2.53 5.61 -6.06
C GLY A 175 -3.47 6.30 -7.03
N GLY A 176 -2.93 6.96 -8.06
CA GLY A 176 -3.79 7.64 -9.04
C GLY A 176 -4.73 6.69 -9.81
N LEU A 177 -4.28 5.49 -10.17
CA LEU A 177 -5.12 4.41 -10.69
C LEU A 177 -5.54 3.43 -9.59
N GLY A 178 -4.65 3.06 -8.67
CA GLY A 178 -5.04 2.16 -7.60
C GLY A 178 -4.01 1.91 -6.52
N ALA A 179 -4.49 1.37 -5.39
CA ALA A 179 -3.65 0.91 -4.30
C ALA A 179 -4.04 -0.52 -3.93
N GLY A 180 -3.06 -1.41 -3.74
CA GLY A 180 -3.38 -2.80 -3.43
C GLY A 180 -2.29 -3.64 -2.80
N ALA A 181 -2.70 -4.80 -2.33
CA ALA A 181 -1.87 -5.77 -1.62
C ALA A 181 -2.11 -7.18 -2.19
N GLY A 182 -1.07 -7.99 -2.30
CA GLY A 182 -1.25 -9.40 -2.67
C GLY A 182 -1.95 -10.22 -1.58
N ASN A 183 -1.76 -9.85 -0.32
CA ASN A 183 -2.40 -10.48 0.84
C ASN A 183 -3.30 -9.46 1.57
N ASP A 184 -2.86 -8.92 2.72
CA ASP A 184 -3.69 -8.09 3.58
C ASP A 184 -3.39 -6.59 3.43
N ALA A 185 -4.45 -5.77 3.46
CA ALA A 185 -4.37 -4.32 3.36
C ALA A 185 -5.02 -3.67 4.57
N THR A 186 -4.26 -2.95 5.41
CA THR A 186 -4.77 -2.30 6.63
C THR A 186 -4.45 -0.81 6.68
N GLY A 187 -5.47 0.04 6.81
CA GLY A 187 -5.33 1.49 6.95
C GLY A 187 -6.22 2.28 5.99
N LEU A 188 -5.68 3.34 5.37
CA LEU A 188 -6.38 4.20 4.41
C LEU A 188 -5.86 3.94 2.99
N PHE A 189 -6.76 3.58 2.09
CA PHE A 189 -6.46 3.30 0.69
C PHE A 189 -7.31 4.18 -0.21
N ILE A 190 -6.66 4.92 -1.11
CA ILE A 190 -7.31 5.76 -2.11
C ILE A 190 -6.78 5.37 -3.49
N GLY A 191 -7.69 4.98 -4.39
CA GLY A 191 -7.39 4.56 -5.75
C GLY A 191 -8.36 5.18 -6.76
N GLY A 192 -7.87 5.82 -7.82
CA GLY A 192 -8.75 6.44 -8.82
C GLY A 192 -9.61 5.45 -9.60
N LEU A 193 -9.10 4.26 -9.91
CA LEU A 193 -9.90 3.14 -10.44
C LEU A 193 -10.33 2.22 -9.30
N GLY A 194 -9.43 1.82 -8.42
CA GLY A 194 -9.85 0.94 -7.33
C GLY A 194 -8.81 0.65 -6.28
N VAL A 195 -9.28 0.04 -5.21
CA VAL A 195 -8.45 -0.46 -4.12
C VAL A 195 -8.74 -1.94 -3.92
N GLY A 196 -7.71 -2.75 -3.71
CA GLY A 196 -7.89 -4.20 -3.68
C GLY A 196 -6.87 -4.95 -2.85
N ALA A 197 -7.29 -6.06 -2.26
CA ALA A 197 -6.40 -6.99 -1.59
C ALA A 197 -6.77 -8.44 -1.92
N GLY A 198 -5.75 -9.31 -2.01
CA GLY A 198 -5.97 -10.73 -2.29
C GLY A 198 -6.65 -11.48 -1.14
N HIS A 199 -6.47 -11.04 0.11
CA HIS A 199 -7.12 -11.60 1.30
C HIS A 199 -7.98 -10.54 1.99
N ASP A 200 -7.54 -10.01 3.15
CA ASP A 200 -8.36 -9.13 3.98
C ASP A 200 -8.05 -7.65 3.74
N MET A 201 -9.09 -6.81 3.73
CA MET A 201 -8.98 -5.36 3.82
C MET A 201 -9.58 -4.84 5.13
N ARG A 202 -8.83 -4.00 5.85
CA ARG A 202 -9.27 -3.39 7.12
C ARG A 202 -9.02 -1.88 7.13
N GLY A 203 -10.04 -1.06 7.39
CA GLY A 203 -9.89 0.39 7.56
C GLY A 203 -10.81 1.23 6.68
N ILE A 204 -10.25 2.13 5.86
CA ILE A 204 -10.97 3.00 4.92
C ILE A 204 -10.50 2.75 3.49
N MET A 205 -11.43 2.43 2.60
CA MET A 205 -11.20 2.12 1.20
C MET A 205 -11.99 3.06 0.30
N ILE A 206 -11.32 3.81 -0.57
CA ILE A 206 -11.97 4.71 -1.53
C ILE A 206 -11.46 4.35 -2.92
N GLY A 207 -12.32 3.71 -3.72
CA GLY A 207 -12.05 3.35 -5.10
C GLY A 207 -13.00 4.08 -6.05
N GLY A 208 -12.49 4.72 -7.10
CA GLY A 208 -13.35 5.42 -8.06
C GLY A 208 -14.31 4.47 -8.81
N ILE A 209 -13.86 3.28 -9.20
CA ILE A 209 -14.73 2.20 -9.71
C ILE A 209 -15.13 1.25 -8.58
N GLY A 210 -14.19 0.80 -7.74
CA GLY A 210 -14.57 -0.11 -6.66
C GLY A 210 -13.51 -0.44 -5.62
N ALA A 211 -13.96 -1.11 -4.57
CA ALA A 211 -13.14 -1.68 -3.51
C ALA A 211 -13.43 -3.18 -3.37
N GLY A 212 -12.39 -4.01 -3.31
CA GLY A 212 -12.53 -5.46 -3.31
C GLY A 212 -11.54 -6.19 -2.41
N ALA A 213 -12.01 -7.18 -1.67
CA ALA A 213 -11.17 -8.09 -0.90
C ALA A 213 -11.45 -9.55 -1.30
N GLY A 214 -10.42 -10.38 -1.42
CA GLY A 214 -10.61 -11.79 -1.71
C GLY A 214 -11.31 -12.55 -0.59
N HIS A 215 -11.13 -12.14 0.68
CA HIS A 215 -11.80 -12.71 1.84
C HIS A 215 -12.67 -11.67 2.55
N ASP A 216 -12.14 -11.00 3.58
CA ASP A 216 -12.93 -10.11 4.43
C ASP A 216 -12.63 -8.63 4.12
N LEU A 217 -13.67 -7.81 4.05
CA LEU A 217 -13.57 -6.35 3.96
C LEU A 217 -14.26 -5.74 5.18
N ILE A 218 -13.45 -5.15 6.07
CA ILE A 218 -13.88 -4.64 7.38
C ILE A 218 -13.59 -3.14 7.49
N GLY A 219 -14.62 -2.33 7.70
CA GLY A 219 -14.50 -0.90 7.93
C GLY A 219 -15.42 -0.08 7.04
N LEU A 220 -14.90 0.98 6.43
CA LEU A 220 -15.63 1.84 5.51
C LEU A 220 -15.10 1.65 4.09
N SER A 221 -15.99 1.43 3.13
CA SER A 221 -15.61 1.37 1.71
C SER A 221 -16.58 2.14 0.82
N VAL A 222 -16.02 2.88 -0.13
CA VAL A 222 -16.75 3.61 -1.16
C VAL A 222 -16.24 3.17 -2.53
N GLY A 223 -17.17 2.73 -3.39
CA GLY A 223 -16.91 2.37 -4.79
C GLY A 223 -17.88 3.07 -5.74
N GLY A 224 -17.41 3.59 -6.88
CA GLY A 224 -18.35 4.19 -7.85
C GLY A 224 -19.30 3.18 -8.49
N ILE A 225 -18.83 1.97 -8.75
CA ILE A 225 -19.62 0.84 -9.28
C ILE A 225 -19.88 -0.17 -8.17
N GLY A 226 -18.83 -0.70 -7.54
CA GLY A 226 -18.95 -1.91 -6.73
C GLY A 226 -18.10 -1.91 -5.46
N VAL A 227 -18.66 -2.51 -4.41
CA VAL A 227 -17.90 -2.96 -3.24
C VAL A 227 -18.18 -4.45 -3.05
N GLY A 228 -17.12 -5.26 -2.91
CA GLY A 228 -17.28 -6.70 -2.75
C GLY A 228 -16.24 -7.34 -1.83
N ALA A 229 -16.63 -8.45 -1.21
CA ALA A 229 -15.74 -9.32 -0.47
C ALA A 229 -16.08 -10.79 -0.75
N GLY A 230 -15.07 -11.67 -0.82
CA GLY A 230 -15.31 -13.09 -1.09
C GLY A 230 -15.92 -13.85 0.09
N ASN A 231 -15.90 -13.29 1.30
CA ASN A 231 -16.49 -13.91 2.49
C ASN A 231 -17.33 -12.93 3.32
N LEU A 232 -16.70 -11.93 3.97
CA LEU A 232 -17.36 -11.03 4.91
C LEU A 232 -17.25 -9.56 4.50
N LEU A 233 -18.38 -8.86 4.43
CA LEU A 233 -18.45 -7.40 4.52
C LEU A 233 -18.88 -6.99 5.93
N LYS A 234 -18.06 -6.22 6.64
CA LYS A 234 -18.40 -5.71 7.97
C LYS A 234 -18.13 -4.22 8.10
N GLY A 235 -19.17 -3.44 8.39
CA GLY A 235 -19.05 -1.99 8.61
C GLY A 235 -20.01 -1.18 7.74
N ILE A 236 -19.49 -0.19 7.02
CA ILE A 236 -20.27 0.72 6.16
C ILE A 236 -19.76 0.60 4.73
N HIS A 237 -20.60 0.14 3.82
CA HIS A 237 -20.23 -0.12 2.44
C HIS A 237 -21.16 0.62 1.50
N ILE A 238 -20.60 1.50 0.68
CA ILE A 238 -21.33 2.39 -0.23
C ILE A 238 -20.87 2.13 -1.66
N ALA A 239 -21.81 1.84 -2.57
CA ALA A 239 -21.51 1.73 -3.98
C ALA A 239 -22.58 2.32 -4.90
N GLY A 240 -22.19 2.83 -6.06
CA GLY A 240 -23.16 3.37 -7.03
C GLY A 240 -24.03 2.31 -7.68
N ILE A 241 -23.56 1.06 -7.84
CA ILE A 241 -24.35 -0.02 -8.44
C ILE A 241 -24.55 -1.16 -7.43
N ALA A 242 -23.49 -1.81 -6.98
CA ALA A 242 -23.58 -3.08 -6.27
C ALA A 242 -22.74 -3.15 -4.99
N VAL A 243 -23.32 -3.71 -3.92
CA VAL A 243 -22.57 -4.14 -2.72
C VAL A 243 -22.92 -5.59 -2.41
N GLY A 244 -21.93 -6.47 -2.25
CA GLY A 244 -22.23 -7.87 -1.95
C GLY A 244 -21.08 -8.71 -1.40
N ALA A 245 -21.43 -9.65 -0.54
CA ALA A 245 -20.57 -10.71 -0.01
C ALA A 245 -21.45 -11.84 0.55
N PRO A 246 -20.93 -13.07 0.73
CA PRO A 246 -21.68 -14.16 1.38
C PRO A 246 -22.21 -13.75 2.76
N VAL A 247 -21.39 -13.12 3.59
CA VAL A 247 -21.80 -12.62 4.91
C VAL A 247 -21.71 -11.11 4.91
N VAL A 248 -22.79 -10.43 5.32
CA VAL A 248 -22.79 -8.97 5.45
C VAL A 248 -23.27 -8.54 6.82
N ARG A 249 -22.52 -7.66 7.48
CA ARG A 249 -22.82 -7.16 8.84
C ARG A 249 -22.62 -5.65 8.90
N GLY A 250 -23.70 -4.88 9.08
CA GLY A 250 -23.60 -3.42 9.26
C GLY A 250 -24.56 -2.62 8.38
N LEU A 251 -24.04 -1.64 7.64
CA LEU A 251 -24.81 -0.75 6.78
C LEU A 251 -24.37 -0.89 5.32
N ILE A 252 -25.33 -1.11 4.43
CA ILE A 252 -25.14 -1.12 2.99
C ILE A 252 -25.94 0.01 2.36
N ILE A 253 -25.29 0.78 1.48
CA ILE A 253 -25.94 1.74 0.60
C ILE A 253 -25.49 1.44 -0.83
N SER A 254 -26.41 0.96 -1.67
CA SER A 254 -26.16 0.68 -3.08
C SER A 254 -27.16 1.42 -3.96
N GLY A 255 -26.76 1.83 -5.17
CA GLY A 255 -27.70 2.48 -6.10
C GLY A 255 -28.66 1.51 -6.79
N VAL A 256 -28.24 0.25 -7.01
CA VAL A 256 -29.03 -0.73 -7.79
C VAL A 256 -29.28 -2.00 -6.98
N THR A 257 -28.23 -2.71 -6.57
CA THR A 257 -28.35 -4.04 -6.00
C THR A 257 -27.50 -4.24 -4.75
N ALA A 258 -28.06 -4.92 -3.76
CA ALA A 258 -27.31 -5.44 -2.63
C ALA A 258 -27.69 -6.90 -2.38
N GLY A 259 -26.76 -7.71 -1.87
CA GLY A 259 -27.11 -9.07 -1.51
C GLY A 259 -26.03 -9.90 -0.85
N GLY A 260 -26.43 -11.09 -0.40
CA GLY A 260 -25.59 -12.07 0.30
C GLY A 260 -26.36 -13.33 0.69
N GLN A 261 -25.73 -14.17 1.51
CA GLN A 261 -26.32 -15.38 2.10
C GLN A 261 -26.73 -15.15 3.56
N ASP A 262 -25.85 -14.65 4.44
CA ASP A 262 -26.17 -14.24 5.82
C ASP A 262 -26.00 -12.73 5.95
N VAL A 263 -27.11 -11.99 5.81
CA VAL A 263 -27.13 -10.53 5.84
C VAL A 263 -27.76 -10.05 7.13
N ARG A 264 -26.93 -9.50 8.02
CA ARG A 264 -27.30 -8.85 9.27
C ARG A 264 -27.05 -7.36 9.19
N ALA A 265 -27.89 -6.65 8.44
CA ALA A 265 -27.61 -5.29 8.04
C ALA A 265 -28.85 -4.39 7.94
N ALA A 266 -28.60 -3.08 8.02
CA ALA A 266 -29.47 -2.08 7.44
C ALA A 266 -29.07 -1.89 5.98
N VAL A 267 -30.03 -2.04 5.06
CA VAL A 267 -29.79 -2.03 3.62
C VAL A 267 -30.66 -0.97 2.96
N ILE A 268 -30.02 -0.09 2.20
CA ILE A 268 -30.68 0.87 1.31
C ILE A 268 -30.20 0.53 -0.11
N SER A 269 -31.08 -0.08 -0.90
CA SER A 269 -30.80 -0.47 -2.28
C SER A 269 -32.05 -0.21 -3.12
N PRO A 270 -32.24 0.99 -3.71
CA PRO A 270 -33.53 1.44 -4.23
C PRO A 270 -34.21 0.48 -5.21
N LEU A 271 -33.45 -0.33 -5.96
CA LEU A 271 -34.02 -1.23 -6.96
C LEU A 271 -34.17 -2.66 -6.44
N TYR A 272 -33.07 -3.29 -6.02
CA TYR A 272 -33.07 -4.72 -5.73
C TYR A 272 -32.27 -5.07 -4.48
N PHE A 273 -32.85 -5.93 -3.65
CA PHE A 273 -32.17 -6.58 -2.55
C PHE A 273 -32.41 -8.08 -2.63
N LYS A 274 -31.32 -8.87 -2.61
CA LYS A 274 -31.37 -10.32 -2.79
C LYS A 274 -30.69 -11.05 -1.64
N ILE A 275 -31.37 -12.05 -1.11
CA ILE A 275 -30.77 -13.13 -0.32
C ILE A 275 -30.79 -14.40 -1.15
N GLU A 276 -29.64 -15.07 -1.22
CA GLU A 276 -29.50 -16.35 -1.94
C GLU A 276 -30.29 -17.48 -1.27
N GLU A 277 -30.44 -18.61 -1.97
CA GLU A 277 -31.16 -19.80 -1.50
C GLU A 277 -30.64 -20.32 -0.16
N ASP A 278 -31.56 -20.78 0.69
CA ASP A 278 -31.33 -21.17 2.09
C ASP A 278 -30.65 -20.07 2.92
N GLY A 279 -30.76 -18.80 2.49
CA GLY A 279 -30.12 -17.68 3.14
C GLY A 279 -30.92 -17.10 4.30
N TYR A 280 -30.28 -16.17 5.00
CA TYR A 280 -30.79 -15.56 6.21
C TYR A 280 -30.64 -14.04 6.14
N PHE A 281 -31.75 -13.32 6.31
CA PHE A 281 -31.75 -11.88 6.49
C PHE A 281 -32.20 -11.52 7.89
N ARG A 282 -31.43 -10.67 8.57
CA ARG A 282 -31.83 -10.00 9.81
C ARG A 282 -31.54 -8.51 9.79
N GLY A 283 -32.57 -7.68 9.80
CA GLY A 283 -32.39 -6.24 9.88
C GLY A 283 -33.50 -5.44 9.22
N VAL A 284 -33.10 -4.37 8.53
CA VAL A 284 -34.01 -3.47 7.82
C VAL A 284 -33.55 -3.36 6.36
N SER A 285 -34.45 -3.60 5.42
CA SER A 285 -34.19 -3.40 3.99
C SER A 285 -35.18 -2.43 3.39
N ILE A 286 -34.68 -1.50 2.58
CA ILE A 286 -35.46 -0.57 1.76
C ILE A 286 -35.04 -0.77 0.31
N ALA A 287 -35.91 -1.39 -0.49
CA ALA A 287 -35.69 -1.70 -1.90
C ALA A 287 -37.01 -1.85 -2.65
N ALA A 288 -37.09 -1.48 -3.94
CA ALA A 288 -38.31 -1.68 -4.72
C ALA A 288 -38.70 -3.17 -4.80
N TYR A 289 -37.72 -4.06 -4.94
CA TYR A 289 -37.93 -5.50 -4.84
C TYR A 289 -36.99 -6.14 -3.81
N ASN A 290 -37.57 -6.64 -2.72
CA ASN A 290 -36.87 -7.49 -1.75
C ASN A 290 -37.15 -8.96 -2.08
N HIS A 291 -36.11 -9.71 -2.43
CA HIS A 291 -36.20 -11.12 -2.81
C HIS A 291 -35.37 -11.97 -1.84
N ILE A 292 -36.04 -12.55 -0.84
CA ILE A 292 -35.40 -13.28 0.25
C ILE A 292 -35.67 -14.78 0.12
N LYS A 293 -34.74 -15.52 -0.50
CA LYS A 293 -34.82 -16.99 -0.64
C LYS A 293 -34.36 -17.73 0.61
N GLY A 294 -35.12 -17.58 1.68
CA GLY A 294 -34.89 -18.24 2.95
C GLY A 294 -35.62 -17.53 4.07
N GLU A 295 -34.93 -17.30 5.18
CA GLU A 295 -35.52 -16.67 6.36
C GLU A 295 -35.41 -15.15 6.36
N GLN A 296 -36.54 -14.47 6.53
CA GLN A 296 -36.61 -13.04 6.79
C GLN A 296 -36.89 -12.76 8.26
N ASN A 297 -35.95 -12.11 8.97
CA ASN A 297 -36.09 -11.67 10.35
C ASN A 297 -35.96 -10.14 10.47
N GLY A 298 -37.07 -9.41 10.40
CA GLY A 298 -37.04 -7.94 10.55
C GLY A 298 -37.98 -7.23 9.60
N LEU A 299 -37.60 -6.03 9.17
CA LEU A 299 -38.45 -5.13 8.38
C LEU A 299 -37.97 -5.05 6.93
N THR A 300 -38.83 -5.35 5.98
CA THR A 300 -38.60 -5.08 4.56
C THR A 300 -39.62 -4.08 4.04
N ILE A 301 -39.14 -3.01 3.39
CA ILE A 301 -39.98 -1.99 2.77
C ILE A 301 -39.70 -2.02 1.28
N GLY A 302 -40.75 -2.15 0.46
CA GLY A 302 -40.60 -2.21 -0.99
C GLY A 302 -41.92 -2.13 -1.76
N ILE A 303 -41.84 -2.14 -3.08
CA ILE A 303 -43.03 -2.33 -3.92
C ILE A 303 -43.45 -3.79 -3.84
N PHE A 304 -42.47 -4.68 -4.01
CA PHE A 304 -42.61 -6.11 -3.92
C PHE A 304 -41.70 -6.65 -2.82
N ASN A 305 -42.28 -7.43 -1.91
CA ASN A 305 -41.52 -8.20 -0.94
C ASN A 305 -41.82 -9.67 -1.15
N TRP A 306 -40.80 -10.51 -1.23
CA TRP A 306 -40.93 -11.94 -1.36
C TRP A 306 -40.01 -12.63 -0.36
N THR A 307 -40.56 -13.54 0.43
CA THR A 307 -39.77 -14.41 1.31
C THR A 307 -40.35 -15.81 1.38
N GLU A 308 -39.50 -16.81 1.58
CA GLU A 308 -39.94 -18.19 1.85
C GLU A 308 -40.50 -18.32 3.27
N HIS A 309 -39.78 -17.80 4.26
CA HIS A 309 -40.15 -17.86 5.67
C HIS A 309 -40.09 -16.47 6.30
N LEU A 310 -41.27 -15.88 6.53
CA LEU A 310 -41.40 -14.58 7.18
C LEU A 310 -41.43 -14.72 8.71
N ASN A 311 -40.47 -14.10 9.39
CA ASN A 311 -40.39 -13.88 10.84
C ASN A 311 -40.20 -12.38 11.13
N GLY A 312 -41.14 -11.56 10.67
CA GLY A 312 -41.03 -10.10 10.75
C GLY A 312 -42.18 -9.37 10.08
N VAL A 313 -41.88 -8.18 9.57
CA VAL A 313 -42.86 -7.29 8.93
C VAL A 313 -42.41 -6.97 7.51
N GLN A 314 -43.32 -7.13 6.56
CA GLN A 314 -43.17 -6.61 5.20
C GLN A 314 -44.14 -5.44 5.02
N ILE A 315 -43.65 -4.35 4.43
CA ILE A 315 -44.46 -3.22 4.02
C ILE A 315 -44.26 -3.02 2.52
N GLY A 316 -45.34 -3.09 1.75
CA GLY A 316 -45.27 -2.91 0.32
C GLY A 316 -46.59 -3.09 -0.41
N LEU A 317 -46.63 -2.70 -1.69
CA LEU A 317 -47.84 -2.85 -2.51
C LEU A 317 -48.27 -4.31 -2.59
N LEU A 318 -47.31 -5.22 -2.66
CA LEU A 318 -47.56 -6.66 -2.68
C LEU A 318 -46.47 -7.43 -1.92
N ASN A 319 -46.91 -8.29 -1.00
CA ASN A 319 -46.04 -9.00 -0.06
C ASN A 319 -46.32 -10.50 -0.13
N TYR A 320 -45.28 -11.30 -0.38
CA TYR A 320 -45.33 -12.76 -0.39
C TYR A 320 -44.58 -13.38 0.78
N ALA A 321 -45.23 -14.32 1.45
CA ALA A 321 -44.64 -15.16 2.50
C ALA A 321 -45.03 -16.64 2.30
N GLY A 322 -44.05 -17.50 2.02
CA GLY A 322 -44.26 -18.93 1.71
C GLY A 322 -44.81 -19.76 2.88
N ASN A 323 -44.43 -19.41 4.11
CA ASN A 323 -44.88 -20.04 5.36
C ASN A 323 -46.32 -19.69 5.75
N GLN A 324 -47.02 -18.83 5.01
CA GLN A 324 -48.43 -18.54 5.27
C GLN A 324 -49.41 -19.57 4.69
N ARG A 325 -50.60 -19.63 5.30
CA ARG A 325 -51.74 -20.40 4.78
C ARG A 325 -52.00 -20.02 3.32
N LYS A 326 -52.38 -20.99 2.49
CA LYS A 326 -52.47 -20.84 1.01
C LYS A 326 -53.18 -19.57 0.52
N GLY A 327 -54.24 -19.12 1.21
CA GLY A 327 -55.01 -17.92 0.83
C GLY A 327 -54.44 -16.58 1.35
N LEU A 328 -53.46 -16.63 2.26
CA LEU A 328 -52.82 -15.44 2.85
C LEU A 328 -51.41 -15.22 2.31
N ARG A 329 -50.84 -16.15 1.55
CA ARG A 329 -49.48 -16.05 0.99
C ARG A 329 -49.20 -14.73 0.28
N TRP A 330 -50.21 -14.05 -0.26
CA TRP A 330 -50.11 -12.72 -0.82
C TRP A 330 -50.98 -11.74 -0.03
N LEU A 331 -50.37 -10.71 0.55
CA LEU A 331 -51.09 -9.63 1.25
C LEU A 331 -50.70 -8.24 0.73
N PRO A 332 -51.67 -7.33 0.56
CA PRO A 332 -51.40 -5.95 0.21
C PRO A 332 -50.98 -5.13 1.43
N ILE A 333 -50.19 -4.08 1.20
CA ILE A 333 -49.77 -3.04 2.17
C ILE A 333 -48.87 -3.57 3.31
N ILE A 334 -49.36 -4.47 4.15
CA ILE A 334 -48.65 -5.02 5.31
C ILE A 334 -48.78 -6.54 5.33
N ASN A 335 -47.67 -7.24 5.59
CA ASN A 335 -47.66 -8.65 5.90
C ASN A 335 -46.87 -8.92 7.20
N VAL A 336 -47.50 -9.63 8.14
CA VAL A 336 -46.90 -10.07 9.40
C VAL A 336 -47.23 -11.54 9.58
N HIS A 337 -46.26 -12.33 9.99
CA HIS A 337 -46.48 -13.71 10.39
C HIS A 337 -46.23 -13.86 11.89
N HIS A 338 -47.17 -14.49 12.58
CA HIS A 338 -47.07 -14.93 13.96
C HIS A 338 -47.29 -16.44 13.95
N ASP A 339 -46.40 -17.19 14.62
CA ASP A 339 -46.52 -18.63 14.85
C ASP A 339 -47.81 -18.99 15.60
#